data_AF-A0A2S9FGW5-F1
#
_entry.id   AF-A0A2S9FGW5-F1
#
_cell.length_a   1.000
_cell.length_b   1.000
_cell.length_c   1.000
_cell.angle_alpha   90.00
_cell.angle_beta   90.00
_cell.angle_gamma   90.00
#
_symmetry.space_group_name_H-M   'P 1'
#
loop_
_entity.id
_entity.type
_entity.pdbx_description
1 polymer ?
#
loop_
_entity_poly.entity_id
_entity_poly.type
_entity_poly.pdbx_seq_one_letter_code
_entity_poly.pdbx_strand_id
1 'polypeptide(L)' 'LVRDDIDANLACVLTKTLFEKKPQLEQVIGAAKGISLESARDTEPVELNRGAEYALDELNAAK' A
#
# COMPACT_ATOMS: atom_id res chain seq x y z
N LEU A 1 -7.22 -2.87 4.58
CA LEU A 1 -8.31 -2.05 5.14
C LEU A 1 -7.79 -1.30 6.34
N VAL A 2 -7.97 0.01 6.35
CA VAL A 2 -7.68 0.89 7.49
C VAL A 2 -9.01 1.52 7.92
N ARG A 3 -9.08 2.08 9.13
CA ARG A 3 -10.26 2.84 9.55
C ARG A 3 -10.33 4.16 8.78
N ASP A 4 -11.53 4.66 8.57
CA ASP A 4 -11.76 5.91 7.81
C ASP A 4 -11.16 7.14 8.50
N ASP A 5 -10.97 7.08 9.82
CA ASP A 5 -10.39 8.15 10.64
C ASP A 5 -8.85 8.10 10.73
N ILE A 6 -8.19 7.19 10.02
CA ILE A 6 -6.73 7.14 9.99
C ILE A 6 -6.18 8.42 9.37
N ASP A 7 -5.17 9.01 10.02
CA ASP A 7 -4.48 10.18 9.48
C ASP A 7 -3.85 9.86 8.11
N ALA A 8 -3.98 10.79 7.17
CA ALA A 8 -3.51 10.59 5.81
C ALA A 8 -1.97 10.49 5.73
N ASN A 9 -1.24 11.22 6.56
CA ASN A 9 0.21 11.11 6.59
C ASN A 9 0.61 9.73 7.13
N LEU A 10 -0.08 9.24 8.15
CA LEU A 10 0.14 7.89 8.66
C LEU A 10 -0.13 6.82 7.59
N ALA A 11 -1.26 6.91 6.88
CA ALA A 11 -1.58 5.98 5.79
C ALA A 11 -0.54 6.03 4.66
N CYS A 12 -0.06 7.22 4.29
CA CYS A 12 1.02 7.41 3.32
C CYS A 12 2.31 6.71 3.75
N VAL A 13 2.78 6.97 4.98
CA VAL A 13 4.01 6.38 5.51
C VAL A 13 3.89 4.86 5.58
N LEU A 14 2.76 4.32 6.04
CA LEU A 14 2.52 2.88 6.10
C LEU A 14 2.58 2.23 4.71
N THR A 15 1.96 2.87 3.71
CA THR A 15 1.96 2.38 2.32
C THR A 15 3.37 2.33 1.77
N LYS A 16 4.14 3.41 1.89
CA LYS A 16 5.55 3.43 1.45
C LYS A 16 6.39 2.38 2.18
N THR A 17 6.22 2.27 3.50
CA THR A 17 6.95 1.32 4.35
C THR A 17 6.65 -0.12 3.93
N LEU A 18 5.41 -0.45 3.55
CA LEU A 18 5.04 -1.78 3.08
C LEU A 18 5.85 -2.20 1.85
N PHE A 19 5.96 -1.32 0.85
CA PHE A 19 6.74 -1.60 -0.35
C PHE A 19 8.26 -1.59 -0.07
N GLU A 20 8.74 -0.66 0.75
CA GLU A 20 10.15 -0.61 1.15
C GLU A 20 10.58 -1.88 1.89
N LYS A 21 9.73 -2.40 2.77
CA LYS A 21 10.01 -3.59 3.59
C LYS A 21 9.54 -4.91 2.96
N LYS A 22 9.03 -4.88 1.72
CA LYS A 22 8.60 -6.08 0.99
C LYS A 22 9.67 -7.20 1.00
N PRO A 23 10.97 -6.94 0.73
CA PRO A 23 11.98 -8.00 0.72
C PRO A 23 12.13 -8.75 2.05
N GLN A 24 11.91 -8.07 3.18
CA GLN A 24 11.94 -8.67 4.51
C GLN A 24 10.66 -9.48 4.76
N LEU A 25 9.51 -8.98 4.30
CA LEU A 25 8.23 -9.69 4.43
C LEU A 25 8.23 -11.00 3.63
N GLU A 26 8.83 -11.02 2.44
CA GLU A 26 8.95 -12.21 1.59
C GLU A 26 9.75 -13.35 2.22
N GLN A 27 10.71 -13.03 3.10
CA GLN A 27 11.53 -14.02 3.80
C GLN A 27 10.74 -14.79 4.86
N VAL A 28 9.69 -14.18 5.39
CA VAL A 28 8.87 -14.74 6.48
C VAL A 28 7.55 -15.30 5.97
N ILE A 29 6.94 -14.64 4.98
CA ILE A 29 5.61 -14.98 4.45
C ILE A 29 5.66 -14.98 2.92
N GLY A 30 5.54 -16.17 2.31
CA GLY A 30 5.59 -16.32 0.85
C GLY A 30 4.54 -15.51 0.09
N ALA A 31 3.38 -15.24 0.70
CA ALA A 31 2.32 -14.42 0.11
C ALA A 31 2.73 -12.95 -0.14
N ALA A 32 3.73 -12.43 0.59
CA ALA A 32 4.24 -11.07 0.40
C ALA A 32 4.85 -10.85 -1.00
N LYS A 33 5.22 -11.93 -1.71
CA LYS A 33 5.64 -11.86 -3.12
C LYS A 33 4.58 -11.24 -4.03
N GLY A 34 3.30 -11.40 -3.67
CA GLY A 34 2.16 -10.84 -4.40
C GLY A 34 1.93 -9.34 -4.19
N ILE A 35 2.64 -8.68 -3.27
CA ILE A 35 2.55 -7.23 -3.10
C ILE A 35 3.15 -6.56 -4.34
N SER A 36 2.34 -5.92 -5.18
CA SER A 36 2.78 -5.32 -6.44
C SER A 36 2.21 -3.91 -6.60
N LEU A 37 2.97 -3.03 -7.23
CA LEU A 37 2.51 -1.70 -7.64
C LEU A 37 1.53 -1.77 -8.83
N GLU A 38 1.46 -2.90 -9.54
CA GLU A 38 0.55 -3.10 -10.67
C GLU A 38 -0.91 -3.25 -10.23
N SER A 39 -1.15 -3.90 -9.08
CA SER A 39 -2.49 -4.19 -8.56
C SER A 39 -2.78 -3.49 -7.22
N ALA A 40 -1.91 -2.56 -6.80
CA ALA A 40 -2.02 -1.92 -5.49
C ALA A 40 -3.31 -1.09 -5.31
N ARG A 41 -3.93 -0.67 -6.42
CA ARG A 41 -5.17 0.11 -6.43
C ARG A 41 -6.44 -0.75 -6.43
N ASP A 42 -6.31 -2.05 -6.65
CA ASP A 42 -7.42 -2.99 -6.75
C ASP A 42 -8.00 -3.28 -5.36
N THR A 43 -8.79 -2.33 -4.84
CA THR A 43 -9.23 -2.29 -3.44
C THR A 43 -10.74 -2.42 -3.25
N GLU A 44 -11.50 -2.54 -4.35
CA GLU A 44 -12.95 -2.70 -4.31
C GLU A 44 -13.38 -3.86 -3.40
N PRO A 45 -14.47 -3.69 -2.61
CA PRO A 45 -15.40 -2.55 -2.62
C PRO A 45 -14.99 -1.39 -1.71
N VAL A 46 -13.77 -1.40 -1.14
CA VAL A 46 -13.35 -0.39 -0.19
C VAL A 46 -12.51 0.68 -0.88
N GLU A 47 -12.87 1.93 -0.66
CA GLU A 47 -12.15 3.07 -1.22
C GLU A 47 -10.73 3.16 -0.66
N LEU A 48 -9.82 3.59 -1.53
CA LEU A 48 -8.43 3.80 -1.15
C LEU A 48 -8.32 5.05 -0.28
N ASN A 49 -7.62 4.94 0.85
CA ASN A 49 -7.34 6.11 1.69
C ASN A 49 -6.50 7.14 0.91
N ARG A 50 -6.88 8.42 0.97
CA ARG A 50 -6.17 9.52 0.27
C ARG A 50 -4.64 9.55 0.50
N GLY A 51 -4.16 9.16 1.68
CA GLY A 51 -2.73 9.08 1.98
C GLY A 51 -2.04 7.92 1.29
N ALA A 52 -2.71 6.77 1.21
CA ALA A 52 -2.23 5.62 0.45
C ALA A 52 -2.25 5.90 -1.06
N GLU A 53 -3.29 6.56 -1.56
CA GLU A 53 -3.37 7.01 -2.95
C GLU A 53 -2.18 7.91 -3.32
N TYR A 54 -1.91 8.93 -2.51
CA TYR A 54 -0.76 9.81 -2.69
C TYR A 54 0.58 9.05 -2.68
N ALA A 55 0.75 8.09 -1.76
CA ALA A 55 1.93 7.25 -1.72
C ALA A 55 2.09 6.40 -3.00
N LEU A 56 1.00 5.83 -3.52
CA LEU A 56 1.02 5.06 -4.76
C LEU A 56 1.34 5.93 -5.98
N ASP A 57 0.88 7.18 -6.02
CA ASP A 57 1.28 8.15 -7.05
C ASP A 57 2.80 8.41 -7.00
N GLU A 58 3.36 8.67 -5.82
CA GLU A 58 4.80 8.91 -5.66
C GLU A 58 5.66 7.67 -6.00
N LEU A 59 5.12 6.47 -5.76
CA LEU A 59 5.75 5.21 -6.12
C LEU A 59 5.57 4.85 -7.60
N ASN A 60 4.88 5.69 -8.39
CA ASN A 60 4.54 5.46 -9.79
C ASN A 60 3.79 4.13 -9.99
N ALA A 61 2.86 3.81 -9.09
CA ALA A 61 1.97 2.66 -9.24
C ALA A 61 1.10 2.80 -10.50
N ALA A 62 0.64 1.67 -11.03
CA ALA A 62 -0.31 1.68 -12.14
C ALA A 62 -1.57 2.47 -11.75
N LYS A 63 -2.18 3.14 -12.74
CA LYS A 63 -3.42 3.90 -12.58
C LYS A 63 -4.62 3.08 -13.02
#